data_AF-A0AAD7GTL0-F1
#
_entry.id   AF-A0AAD7GTL0-F1
#
_cell.length_a   1.000
_cell.length_b   1.000
_cell.length_c   1.000
_cell.angle_alpha   90.00
_cell.angle_beta   90.00
_cell.angle_gamma   90.00
#
_symmetry.space_group_name_H-M   'P 1'
#
loop_
_entity.id
_entity.type
_entity.pdbx_description
1 polymer ?
#
loop_
_entity_poly.entity_id
_entity_poly.type
_entity_poly.pdbx_seq_one_letter_code
_entity_poly.pdbx_strand_id
1 'polypeptide(L)'
;ECGRPGQKEIWALAELLWRKTHTTWPTVSFGGLMGAALATFPGEKNKELKGSARLYRILMTGSMYLIWKIRCEVVIRDNGVAKSATEIHNRWVALINERSTV
;
A
#
# COMPACT_ATOMS: atom_id res chain seq x y z
N GLU A 1 -13.60 9.38 -4.66
CA GLU A 1 -12.12 9.39 -4.50
C GLU A 1 -11.71 10.63 -3.70
N CYS A 2 -10.73 10.50 -2.79
CA CYS A 2 -10.31 11.63 -1.94
C CYS A 2 -9.09 12.35 -2.56
N GLY A 3 -9.24 13.63 -2.91
CA GLY A 3 -8.21 14.46 -3.55
C GLY A 3 -7.09 14.95 -2.62
N ARG A 4 -6.74 14.23 -1.55
CA ARG A 4 -5.60 14.62 -0.70
C ARG A 4 -4.31 14.00 -1.24
N PRO A 5 -3.24 14.79 -1.43
CA PRO A 5 -2.06 14.42 -2.21
C PRO A 5 -1.37 13.14 -1.71
N GLY A 6 -1.36 12.91 -0.39
CA GLY A 6 -0.69 11.76 0.20
C GLY A 6 -1.23 10.39 -0.19
N GLN A 7 -2.51 10.27 -0.52
CA GLN A 7 -3.07 8.97 -0.94
C GLN A 7 -2.56 8.58 -2.32
N LYS A 8 -2.54 9.53 -3.28
CA LYS A 8 -2.06 9.28 -4.65
C LYS A 8 -0.59 8.88 -4.66
N GLU A 9 0.21 9.54 -3.85
CA GLU A 9 1.64 9.28 -3.74
C GLU A 9 1.94 7.89 -3.18
N ILE A 10 1.25 7.47 -2.12
CA ILE A 10 1.37 6.12 -1.56
C ILE A 10 0.98 5.05 -2.61
N TRP A 11 -0.10 5.27 -3.37
CA TRP A 11 -0.50 4.31 -4.42
C TRP A 11 0.49 4.26 -5.58
N ALA A 12 1.06 5.39 -5.98
CA ALA A 12 2.10 5.42 -7.01
C ALA A 12 3.36 4.65 -6.57
N LEU A 13 3.78 4.79 -5.30
CA LEU A 13 4.91 4.04 -4.74
C LEU A 13 4.63 2.54 -4.68
N ALA A 14 3.42 2.17 -4.26
CA ALA A 14 2.95 0.79 -4.21
C ALA A 14 2.95 0.16 -5.61
N GLU A 15 2.45 0.89 -6.62
CA GLU A 15 2.45 0.45 -8.02
C GLU A 15 3.87 0.26 -8.57
N LEU A 16 4.77 1.21 -8.32
CA LEU A 16 6.16 1.13 -8.76
C LEU A 16 6.88 -0.10 -8.18
N LEU A 17 6.68 -0.40 -6.90
CA LEU A 17 7.31 -1.56 -6.25
C LEU A 17 6.70 -2.88 -6.72
N TRP A 18 5.40 -2.91 -6.97
CA TRP A 18 4.73 -4.09 -7.53
C TRP A 18 5.18 -4.37 -8.96
N ARG A 19 5.25 -3.34 -9.82
CA ARG A 19 5.68 -3.46 -11.23
C ARG A 19 7.11 -3.97 -11.39
N LYS A 20 7.98 -3.76 -10.39
CA LYS A 20 9.33 -4.34 -10.37
C LYS A 20 9.32 -5.87 -10.21
N THR A 21 8.26 -6.43 -9.62
CA THR A 21 8.19 -7.85 -9.26
C THR A 21 7.17 -8.62 -10.12
N HIS A 22 6.10 -7.97 -10.55
CA HIS A 22 4.99 -8.56 -11.29
C HIS A 22 4.49 -7.62 -12.40
N THR A 23 3.96 -8.20 -13.49
CA THR A 23 3.56 -7.48 -14.70
C THR A 23 2.18 -6.82 -14.61
N THR A 24 1.26 -7.33 -13.79
CA THR A 24 -0.13 -6.85 -13.70
C THR A 24 -0.41 -6.15 -12.39
N TRP A 25 -0.69 -4.85 -12.45
CA TRP A 25 -1.18 -4.06 -11.31
C TRP A 25 -2.69 -4.28 -11.13
N PRO A 26 -3.15 -4.82 -9.99
CA PRO A 26 -4.57 -5.02 -9.76
C PRO A 26 -5.26 -3.69 -9.44
N THR A 27 -6.52 -3.57 -9.83
CA THR A 27 -7.33 -2.38 -9.57
C THR A 27 -7.50 -2.18 -8.07
N VAL A 28 -6.91 -1.10 -7.55
CA VAL A 28 -6.99 -0.73 -6.14
C VAL A 28 -8.36 -0.09 -5.87
N SER A 29 -9.35 -0.91 -5.56
CA SER A 29 -10.64 -0.46 -5.02
C SER A 29 -10.68 -0.63 -3.50
N PHE A 30 -11.47 0.19 -2.79
CA PHE A 30 -11.64 0.04 -1.34
C PHE A 30 -12.15 -1.37 -0.97
N GLY A 31 -13.01 -1.95 -1.81
CA GLY A 31 -13.45 -3.34 -1.68
C GLY A 31 -12.33 -4.36 -1.92
N GLY A 32 -11.49 -4.16 -2.93
CA GLY A 32 -10.32 -5.00 -3.21
C GLY A 32 -9.23 -4.91 -2.12
N LEU A 33 -9.12 -3.76 -1.46
CA LEU A 33 -8.28 -3.52 -0.28
C LEU A 33 -8.77 -4.28 0.94
N MET A 34 -10.08 -4.22 1.22
CA MET A 34 -10.70 -5.01 2.28
C MET A 34 -10.56 -6.51 2.03
N GLY A 35 -10.63 -6.92 0.75
CA GLY A 35 -10.36 -8.29 0.31
C GLY A 35 -8.88 -8.64 0.16
N ALA A 36 -7.93 -7.71 0.34
CA ALA A 36 -6.51 -7.96 0.06
C ALA A 36 -5.88 -9.00 1.00
N ALA A 37 -6.45 -9.18 2.19
CA ALA A 37 -6.06 -10.26 3.11
C ALA A 37 -6.49 -11.66 2.61
N LEU A 38 -7.50 -11.72 1.73
CA LEU A 38 -8.05 -12.92 1.10
C LEU A 38 -7.63 -13.05 -0.37
N ALA A 39 -6.84 -12.11 -0.90
CA ALA A 39 -6.44 -12.10 -2.30
C ALA A 39 -5.46 -13.24 -2.58
N THR A 40 -5.90 -14.20 -3.40
CA THR A 40 -5.09 -15.27 -3.96
C THR A 40 -4.70 -14.90 -5.40
N PHE A 41 -3.41 -15.02 -5.71
CA PHE A 41 -2.88 -14.80 -7.05
C PHE A 41 -2.66 -16.15 -7.72
N PRO A 42 -3.48 -16.54 -8.71
CA PRO A 42 -3.22 -17.74 -9.47
C PRO A 42 -1.95 -17.54 -10.30
N GLY A 43 -0.92 -18.36 -10.06
CA GLY A 43 0.27 -18.42 -10.92
C GLY A 43 -0.01 -19.25 -12.19
N GLU A 44 0.77 -19.02 -13.26
CA GLU A 44 0.62 -19.66 -14.59
C GLU A 44 0.63 -21.21 -14.59
N LYS A 45 0.95 -21.87 -13.47
CA LYS A 45 1.02 -23.33 -13.37
C LYS A 45 0.41 -23.90 -12.09
N ASN A 46 -0.68 -23.33 -11.59
CA ASN A 46 -1.43 -23.89 -10.45
C ASN A 46 -0.57 -24.09 -9.17
N LYS A 47 0.53 -23.33 -9.06
CA LYS A 47 1.31 -23.13 -7.84
C LYS A 47 1.07 -21.70 -7.42
N GLU A 48 0.35 -21.52 -6.32
CA GLU A 48 0.28 -20.24 -5.65
C GLU A 48 1.72 -19.76 -5.38
N LEU A 49 2.10 -18.64 -5.98
CA LEU A 49 3.36 -17.98 -5.64
C LEU A 49 3.15 -17.36 -4.25
N LYS A 50 3.32 -18.17 -3.20
CA LYS A 50 3.15 -17.74 -1.80
C LYS A 50 3.90 -16.44 -1.49
N GLY A 51 5.07 -16.24 -2.12
CA GLY A 51 5.84 -15.00 -2.01
C GLY A 51 5.14 -13.78 -2.61
N SER A 52 4.49 -13.93 -3.77
CA SER A 52 3.76 -12.87 -4.46
C SER A 52 2.49 -12.46 -3.72
N ALA A 53 1.74 -13.45 -3.22
CA ALA A 53 0.56 -13.18 -2.38
C ALA A 53 0.95 -12.51 -1.05
N ARG A 54 2.06 -12.93 -0.44
CA ARG A 54 2.60 -12.29 0.77
C ARG A 54 3.02 -10.84 0.50
N LEU A 55 3.77 -10.60 -0.58
CA LEU A 55 4.20 -9.25 -0.97
C LEU A 55 2.98 -8.35 -1.23
N TYR A 56 1.98 -8.86 -1.95
CA TYR A 56 0.74 -8.11 -2.21
C TYR A 56 0.05 -7.73 -0.90
N ARG A 57 -0.11 -8.70 0.00
CA ARG A 57 -0.76 -8.46 1.29
C ARG A 57 -0.01 -7.40 2.08
N ILE A 58 1.32 -7.48 2.17
CA ILE A 58 2.15 -6.48 2.87
C ILE A 58 1.98 -5.10 2.23
N LEU A 59 2.08 -5.03 0.92
CA LEU A 59 2.02 -3.77 0.16
C LEU A 59 0.65 -3.09 0.30
N MET A 60 -0.44 -3.84 0.12
CA MET A 60 -1.79 -3.31 0.19
C MET A 60 -2.19 -2.94 1.61
N THR A 61 -1.99 -3.85 2.57
CA THR A 61 -2.36 -3.58 3.98
C THR A 61 -1.46 -2.51 4.60
N GLY A 62 -0.18 -2.50 4.27
CA GLY A 62 0.77 -1.49 4.73
C GLY A 62 0.45 -0.10 4.18
N SER A 63 0.16 0.00 2.88
CA SER A 63 -0.25 1.26 2.25
C SER A 63 -1.57 1.79 2.81
N MET A 64 -2.57 0.93 2.98
CA MET A 64 -3.86 1.31 3.57
C MET A 64 -3.73 1.79 5.01
N TYR A 65 -2.98 1.05 5.83
CA TYR A 65 -2.72 1.41 7.21
C TYR A 65 -2.03 2.76 7.30
N LEU A 66 -1.02 3.03 6.45
CA LEU A 66 -0.34 4.31 6.45
C LEU A 66 -1.26 5.46 6.02
N ILE A 67 -2.09 5.27 4.99
CA ILE A 67 -3.11 6.26 4.58
C ILE A 67 -4.04 6.58 5.74
N TRP A 68 -4.56 5.55 6.42
CA TRP A 68 -5.42 5.71 7.59
C TRP A 68 -4.70 6.43 8.74
N LYS A 69 -3.46 6.06 9.04
CA LYS A 69 -2.67 6.69 10.09
C LYS A 69 -2.42 8.18 9.80
N ILE A 70 -2.02 8.53 8.57
CA ILE A 70 -1.84 9.93 8.15
C ILE A 70 -3.17 10.69 8.22
N ARG A 71 -4.30 10.07 7.85
CA ARG A 71 -5.62 10.69 8.00
C ARG A 71 -5.89 11.07 9.45
N CYS A 72 -5.65 10.15 10.38
CA CYS A 72 -5.87 10.37 11.81
C CYS A 72 -4.93 11.46 12.36
N GLU A 73 -3.65 11.44 12.01
CA GLU A 73 -2.68 12.46 12.45
C GLU A 73 -3.08 13.86 11.98
N VAL A 74 -3.43 14.01 10.70
CA VAL A 74 -3.87 15.30 10.14
C VAL A 74 -5.13 15.81 10.82
N VAL A 75 -6.10 14.94 11.08
CA VAL A 75 -7.40 15.34 11.66
C VAL A 75 -7.31 15.60 13.17
N ILE A 76 -6.57 14.79 13.91
CA ILE A 76 -6.58 14.79 15.38
C ILE A 76 -5.44 15.64 15.97
N ARG A 77 -4.26 15.63 15.34
CA ARG A 77 -3.05 16.24 15.91
C ARG A 77 -2.68 17.55 15.22
N ASP A 78 -2.77 17.60 13.90
CA ASP A 78 -2.24 18.72 13.12
C ASP A 78 -3.32 19.73 12.69
N ASN A 79 -4.54 19.67 13.25
CA ASN A 79 -5.66 20.57 12.94
C ASN A 79 -5.93 20.76 11.43
N GLY A 80 -5.71 19.71 10.63
CA GLY A 80 -5.92 19.74 9.18
C GLY A 80 -4.71 20.11 8.33
N VAL A 81 -3.54 20.38 8.93
CA VAL A 81 -2.30 20.64 8.17
C VAL A 81 -1.85 19.37 7.47
N ALA A 82 -1.69 19.44 6.14
CA ALA A 82 -1.26 18.31 5.34
C ALA A 82 0.22 17.96 5.59
N LYS A 83 0.53 16.66 5.67
CA LYS A 83 1.91 16.17 5.70
C LYS A 83 2.60 16.40 4.36
N SER A 84 3.91 16.63 4.39
CA SER A 84 4.71 16.80 3.18
C SER A 84 4.85 15.48 2.39
N ALA A 85 4.99 15.58 1.08
CA ALA A 85 5.21 14.45 0.18
C ALA A 85 6.43 13.60 0.62
N THR A 86 7.56 14.26 0.92
CA THR A 86 8.79 13.62 1.38
C THR A 86 8.61 12.85 2.69
N GLU A 87 7.87 13.43 3.64
CA GLU A 87 7.58 12.75 4.91
C GLU A 87 6.72 11.50 4.69
N ILE A 88 5.73 11.59 3.81
CA ILE A 88 4.85 10.46 3.46
C ILE A 88 5.66 9.35 2.77
N HIS A 89 6.53 9.71 1.83
CA HIS A 89 7.42 8.78 1.13
C HIS A 89 8.35 8.04 2.12
N ASN A 90 9.07 8.77 2.96
CA ASN A 90 10.02 8.18 3.92
C ASN A 90 9.33 7.23 4.90
N ARG A 91 8.13 7.60 5.38
CA ARG A 91 7.33 6.73 6.26
C ARG A 91 6.84 5.48 5.55
N TRP A 92 6.47 5.58 4.27
CA TRP A 92 6.06 4.42 3.48
C TRP A 92 7.22 3.44 3.26
N VAL A 93 8.39 3.94 2.87
CA VAL A 93 9.60 3.12 2.70
C VAL A 93 9.97 2.42 4.00
N ALA A 94 9.97 3.14 5.13
CA ALA A 94 10.26 2.56 6.44
C ALA A 94 9.29 1.42 6.80
N LEU A 95 7.98 1.62 6.58
CA LEU A 95 6.94 0.64 6.90
C LEU A 95 7.02 -0.63 6.03
N ILE A 96 7.33 -0.49 4.74
CA ILE A 96 7.50 -1.63 3.84
C ILE A 96 8.80 -2.38 4.15
N ASN A 97 9.88 -1.68 4.47
CA ASN A 97 11.13 -2.31 4.88
C ASN A 97 10.95 -3.14 6.15
N GLU A 98 10.36 -2.55 7.21
CA GLU A 98 10.08 -3.25 8.48
C GLU A 98 9.26 -4.54 8.28
N ARG A 99 8.26 -4.51 7.39
CA ARG A 99 7.37 -5.65 7.14
C ARG A 99 7.94 -6.70 6.18
N SER A 100 8.95 -6.35 5.38
CA SER A 100 9.58 -7.28 4.43
C SER A 100 10.75 -8.04 5.05
N THR A 101 11.35 -7.57 6.15
CA THR A 101 12.47 -8.19 6.86
C THR A 101 12.10 -9.35 7.81
N VAL A 102 11.06 -10.12 7.52
CA VAL A 102 10.63 -11.28 8.36
C VAL A 102 10.67 -12.59 7.60
#